data_AF-A0A1B6JJD7-F1
#
_entry.id   AF-A0A1B6JJD7-F1
#
_cell.length_a   1.000
_cell.length_b   1.000
_cell.length_c   1.000
_cell.angle_alpha   90.00
_cell.angle_beta   90.00
_cell.angle_gamma   90.00
#
_symmetry.space_group_name_H-M   'P 1'
#
loop_
_entity.id
_entity.type
_entity.pdbx_description
1 polymer ?
#
loop_
_entity_poly.entity_id
_entity_poly.type
_entity_poly.pdbx_seq_one_letter_code
_entity_poly.pdbx_strand_id
1 'polypeptide(L)'
;VKRKTNRQLHSDRDPIPDVPAVYFCMPTEENLGRIGQDLNNNVYDIYHLNFISPISRQRLEDLAASALQANCVSHIHKVFDQYLNFISLEDDMFILRHQNSDSISYYAINRGEIKDTEMEQIMDSLVDSLFSVFATLGTVPVIRSPRGNAAEMVAEKLDKKLRENLRDTRNNLFTDSTQSTHFSFQRVMLIILDRNMDMATTLHHTWTYQALAHDVLDLSLNRVVVEEAS
;
A
#
# COMPACT_ATOMS: atom_id res chain seq x y z
N VAL A 1 4.47 -30.92 8.57
CA VAL A 1 4.06 -29.98 7.49
C VAL A 1 3.01 -29.05 8.06
N LYS A 2 3.35 -27.79 8.42
CA LYS A 2 2.36 -26.82 8.90
C LYS A 2 1.55 -26.32 7.70
N ARG A 3 0.26 -26.65 7.61
CA ARG A 3 -0.64 -26.12 6.57
C ARG A 3 -0.81 -24.62 6.80
N LYS A 4 -0.27 -23.80 5.90
CA LYS A 4 -0.61 -22.36 5.84
C LYS A 4 -2.01 -22.26 5.24
N THR A 5 -2.94 -21.66 5.97
CA THR A 5 -4.31 -21.42 5.50
C THR A 5 -4.53 -19.92 5.42
N ASN A 6 -4.77 -19.40 4.22
CA ASN A 6 -5.12 -17.99 4.05
C ASN A 6 -6.61 -17.82 4.29
N ARG A 7 -7.01 -16.88 5.15
CA ARG A 7 -8.41 -16.55 5.41
C ARG A 7 -8.61 -15.04 5.34
N GLN A 8 -9.78 -14.63 4.83
CA GLN A 8 -10.18 -13.22 4.80
C GLN A 8 -10.47 -12.75 6.22
N LEU A 9 -10.03 -11.53 6.56
CA LEU A 9 -10.19 -10.97 7.92
C LEU A 9 -11.67 -10.87 8.34
N HIS A 10 -12.53 -10.46 7.41
CA HIS A 10 -13.96 -10.28 7.65
C HIS A 10 -14.81 -11.53 7.42
N SER A 11 -14.17 -12.69 7.19
CA SER A 11 -14.89 -13.96 7.18
C SER A 11 -15.13 -14.49 8.59
N ASP A 12 -16.15 -15.34 8.72
CA ASP A 12 -16.37 -16.13 9.92
C ASP A 12 -15.23 -17.14 10.10
N ARG A 13 -14.61 -17.09 11.28
CA ARG A 13 -13.42 -17.87 11.62
C ARG A 13 -13.62 -18.49 12.99
N ASP A 14 -13.64 -19.81 13.02
CA ASP A 14 -13.67 -20.57 14.26
C ASP A 14 -12.36 -20.39 15.04
N PRO A 15 -12.38 -20.43 16.38
CA PRO A 15 -11.16 -20.45 17.18
C PRO A 15 -10.27 -21.63 16.82
N ILE A 16 -8.99 -21.34 16.62
CA ILE A 16 -7.92 -22.32 16.38
C ILE A 16 -6.86 -22.11 17.46
N PRO A 17 -7.07 -22.68 18.67
CA PRO A 17 -6.11 -22.56 19.76
C PRO A 17 -4.77 -23.19 19.39
N ASP A 18 -3.71 -22.79 20.10
CA ASP A 18 -2.31 -23.25 19.93
C ASP A 18 -1.67 -22.92 18.57
N VAL A 19 -2.30 -22.08 17.75
CA VAL A 19 -1.79 -21.68 16.43
C VAL A 19 -1.46 -20.19 16.41
N PRO A 20 -0.24 -19.81 15.96
CA PRO A 20 0.10 -18.42 15.70
C PRO A 20 -0.57 -17.92 14.41
N ALA A 21 -1.12 -16.71 14.45
CA ALA A 21 -1.67 -16.00 13.32
C ALA A 21 -0.80 -14.82 12.90
N VAL A 22 -0.67 -14.64 11.59
CA VAL A 22 -0.05 -13.47 10.97
C VAL A 22 -1.15 -12.65 10.33
N TYR A 23 -1.39 -11.46 10.86
CA TYR A 23 -2.30 -10.48 10.29
C TYR A 23 -1.51 -9.62 9.33
N PHE A 24 -2.00 -9.52 8.09
CA PHE A 24 -1.45 -8.65 7.05
C PHE A 24 -2.59 -7.83 6.45
N CYS A 25 -2.75 -6.59 6.91
CA CYS A 25 -3.90 -5.76 6.55
C CYS A 25 -3.60 -4.26 6.64
N MET A 26 -4.48 -3.44 6.07
CA MET A 26 -4.44 -1.99 6.31
C MET A 26 -4.86 -1.68 7.76
N PRO A 27 -4.27 -0.66 8.42
CA PRO A 27 -4.62 -0.25 9.79
C PRO A 27 -5.89 0.64 9.80
N THR A 28 -6.97 0.18 9.16
CA THR A 28 -8.28 0.86 9.16
C THR A 28 -9.04 0.53 10.44
N GLU A 29 -9.96 1.40 10.86
CA GLU A 29 -10.83 1.17 12.03
C GLU A 29 -11.61 -0.14 11.94
N GLU A 30 -12.12 -0.49 10.77
CA GLU A 30 -12.82 -1.75 10.53
C GLU A 30 -11.92 -2.96 10.81
N ASN A 31 -10.75 -3.02 10.18
CA ASN A 31 -9.77 -4.09 10.39
C ASN A 31 -9.29 -4.17 11.85
N LEU A 32 -9.02 -3.03 12.50
CA LEU A 32 -8.60 -2.99 13.90
C LEU A 32 -9.71 -3.44 14.84
N GLY A 33 -10.95 -3.04 14.59
CA GLY A 33 -12.12 -3.53 15.32
C GLY A 33 -12.29 -5.03 15.18
N ARG A 34 -12.10 -5.58 13.96
CA ARG A 34 -12.14 -7.03 13.72
C ARG A 34 -11.01 -7.77 14.45
N ILE A 35 -9.79 -7.22 14.47
CA ILE A 35 -8.68 -7.75 15.27
C ILE A 35 -9.02 -7.73 16.77
N GLY A 36 -9.60 -6.63 17.26
CA GLY A 36 -10.05 -6.52 18.65
C GLY A 36 -11.07 -7.60 19.04
N GLN A 37 -12.00 -7.93 18.14
CA GLN A 37 -12.93 -9.04 18.34
C GLN A 37 -12.23 -10.40 18.39
N ASP A 38 -11.26 -10.63 17.49
CA ASP A 38 -10.50 -11.89 17.47
C ASP A 38 -9.71 -12.08 18.77
N LEU A 39 -9.12 -11.00 19.28
CA LEU A 39 -8.43 -10.96 20.56
C LEU A 39 -9.38 -11.31 21.73
N ASN A 40 -10.57 -10.70 21.78
CA ASN A 40 -11.57 -10.98 22.82
C ASN A 40 -12.10 -12.42 22.78
N ASN A 41 -12.22 -12.98 21.58
CA ASN A 41 -12.70 -14.35 21.37
C ASN A 41 -11.58 -15.41 21.46
N ASN A 42 -10.33 -15.00 21.70
CA ASN A 42 -9.15 -15.88 21.72
C ASN A 42 -9.09 -16.79 20.48
N VAL A 43 -9.29 -16.22 19.30
CA VAL A 43 -9.35 -16.99 18.04
C VAL A 43 -8.02 -17.70 17.77
N TYR A 44 -6.90 -17.08 18.14
CA TYR A 44 -5.56 -17.62 18.00
C TYR A 44 -4.76 -17.48 19.30
N ASP A 45 -3.68 -18.25 19.42
CA ASP A 45 -2.79 -18.24 20.58
C ASP A 45 -1.75 -17.12 20.53
N ILE A 46 -1.24 -16.81 19.33
CA ILE A 46 -0.23 -15.75 19.11
C ILE A 46 -0.66 -14.87 17.94
N TYR A 47 -0.51 -13.56 18.10
CA TYR A 47 -0.84 -12.55 17.11
C TYR A 47 0.42 -11.83 16.64
N HIS A 48 0.70 -11.90 15.34
CA HIS A 48 1.72 -11.10 14.65
C HIS A 48 1.04 -10.10 13.73
N LEU A 49 0.99 -8.84 14.15
CA LEU A 49 0.30 -7.76 13.44
C LEU A 49 1.28 -7.08 12.48
N ASN A 50 0.99 -7.16 11.18
CA ASN A 50 1.80 -6.55 10.13
C ASN A 50 0.89 -5.63 9.32
N PHE A 51 1.04 -4.33 9.50
CA PHE A 51 0.22 -3.34 8.82
C PHE A 51 0.86 -2.93 7.50
N ILE A 52 0.04 -2.90 6.45
CA ILE A 52 0.48 -2.55 5.09
C ILE A 52 1.02 -1.12 5.02
N SER A 53 0.36 -0.20 5.73
CA SER A 53 0.77 1.20 5.92
C SER A 53 1.03 1.49 7.40
N PRO A 54 1.73 2.58 7.74
CA PRO A 54 1.96 2.95 9.13
C PRO A 54 0.68 3.11 9.94
N ILE A 55 0.65 2.52 11.14
CA ILE A 55 -0.45 2.73 12.09
C ILE A 55 -0.28 4.07 12.81
N SER A 56 -1.36 4.84 12.95
CA SER A 56 -1.32 6.09 13.72
C SER A 56 -1.19 5.79 15.21
N ARG A 57 -0.57 6.72 15.96
CA ARG A 57 -0.41 6.59 17.40
C ARG A 57 -1.74 6.35 18.13
N GLN A 58 -2.77 7.11 17.78
CA GLN A 58 -4.11 6.93 18.35
C GLN A 58 -4.63 5.51 18.14
N ARG A 59 -4.55 5.00 16.91
CA ARG A 59 -5.02 3.64 16.59
C ARG A 59 -4.22 2.54 17.29
N LEU A 60 -2.93 2.77 17.49
CA LEU A 60 -2.08 1.85 18.26
C LEU A 60 -2.46 1.85 19.75
N GLU A 61 -2.78 3.02 20.32
CA GLU A 61 -3.27 3.16 21.69
C GLU A 61 -4.64 2.48 21.87
N ASP A 62 -5.56 2.64 20.89
CA ASP A 62 -6.87 2.00 20.89
C ASP A 62 -6.77 0.46 20.80
N LEU A 63 -5.86 -0.05 19.96
CA LEU A 63 -5.56 -1.47 19.85
C LEU A 63 -4.99 -2.03 21.16
N ALA A 64 -4.07 -1.29 21.79
CA ALA A 64 -3.49 -1.67 23.08
C ALA A 64 -4.55 -1.72 24.18
N ALA A 65 -5.45 -0.74 24.22
CA ALA A 65 -6.58 -0.72 25.15
C ALA A 65 -7.50 -1.93 24.95
N SER A 66 -7.80 -2.27 23.69
CA SER A 66 -8.61 -3.46 23.35
C SER A 66 -7.95 -4.76 23.81
N ALA A 67 -6.63 -4.89 23.61
CA ALA A 67 -5.87 -6.06 24.03
C ALA A 67 -5.81 -6.21 25.56
N LEU A 68 -5.71 -5.09 26.30
CA LEU A 68 -5.77 -5.07 27.76
C LEU A 68 -7.14 -5.54 28.28
N GLN A 69 -8.23 -5.04 27.70
CA GLN A 69 -9.59 -5.43 28.08
C GLN A 69 -9.86 -6.91 27.82
N ALA A 70 -9.33 -7.45 26.72
CA ALA A 70 -9.42 -8.86 26.37
C ALA A 70 -8.42 -9.77 27.15
N ASN A 71 -7.57 -9.20 28.01
CA ASN A 71 -6.54 -9.91 28.76
C ASN A 71 -5.60 -10.77 27.87
N CYS A 72 -5.25 -10.25 26.69
CA CYS A 72 -4.52 -10.98 25.65
C CYS A 72 -3.21 -10.28 25.23
N VAL A 73 -2.73 -9.30 26.03
CA VAL A 73 -1.50 -8.55 25.74
C VAL A 73 -0.29 -9.47 25.56
N SER A 74 -0.19 -10.53 26.35
CA SER A 74 0.88 -11.54 26.24
C SER A 74 0.84 -12.32 24.93
N HIS A 75 -0.28 -12.34 24.22
CA HIS A 75 -0.44 -13.08 22.96
C HIS A 75 0.01 -12.23 21.75
N ILE A 76 0.10 -10.90 21.89
CA ILE A 76 0.57 -10.02 20.82
C ILE A 76 2.09 -9.95 20.85
N HIS A 77 2.74 -10.74 20.00
CA HIS A 77 4.21 -10.84 19.97
C HIS A 77 4.88 -9.80 19.07
N LYS A 78 4.19 -9.32 18.03
CA LYS A 78 4.78 -8.44 17.01
C LYS A 78 3.77 -7.44 16.50
N VAL A 79 4.21 -6.19 16.34
CA VAL A 79 3.48 -5.12 15.64
C VAL A 79 4.48 -4.41 14.74
N PHE A 80 4.25 -4.44 13.43
CA PHE A 80 5.16 -3.88 12.43
C PHE A 80 4.40 -3.11 11.35
N ASP A 81 4.97 -1.99 10.93
CA ASP A 81 4.58 -1.28 9.72
C ASP A 81 5.45 -1.79 8.57
N GLN A 82 4.82 -2.28 7.50
CA GLN A 82 5.51 -2.97 6.40
C GLN A 82 5.86 -2.06 5.22
N TYR A 83 5.17 -0.92 5.05
CA TYR A 83 5.34 -0.03 3.91
C TYR A 83 5.16 -0.74 2.56
N LEU A 84 4.10 -1.55 2.44
CA LEU A 84 3.79 -2.36 1.25
C LEU A 84 2.49 -1.93 0.57
N ASN A 85 2.16 -0.63 0.62
CA ASN A 85 0.94 -0.08 0.01
C ASN A 85 1.08 0.12 -1.51
N PHE A 86 1.45 -0.93 -2.23
CA PHE A 86 1.52 -1.00 -3.70
C PHE A 86 1.54 -2.47 -4.13
N ILE A 87 1.34 -2.73 -5.42
CA ILE A 87 1.40 -4.07 -6.00
C ILE A 87 2.48 -4.06 -7.08
N SER A 88 3.47 -4.93 -6.94
CA SER A 88 4.43 -5.21 -8.00
C SER A 88 3.83 -6.21 -8.98
N LEU A 89 3.78 -5.85 -10.27
CA LEU A 89 3.31 -6.72 -11.35
C LEU A 89 4.51 -7.36 -12.08
N GLU A 90 5.60 -6.60 -12.24
CA GLU A 90 6.86 -7.02 -12.86
C GLU A 90 8.05 -6.37 -12.13
N ASP A 91 9.27 -6.72 -12.51
CA ASP A 91 10.49 -6.19 -11.87
C ASP A 91 10.60 -4.65 -11.96
N ASP A 92 10.05 -4.05 -13.02
CA ASP A 92 10.04 -2.61 -13.30
C ASP A 92 8.63 -2.02 -13.45
N MET A 93 7.58 -2.77 -13.10
CA MET A 93 6.18 -2.33 -13.16
C MET A 93 5.46 -2.56 -11.85
N PHE A 94 4.91 -1.48 -11.29
CA PHE A 94 4.03 -1.53 -10.12
C PHE A 94 2.78 -0.67 -10.33
N ILE A 95 1.75 -0.97 -9.54
CA ILE A 95 0.51 -0.18 -9.45
C ILE A 95 0.26 0.20 -7.98
N LEU A 96 -0.33 1.36 -7.73
CA LEU A 96 -0.48 1.89 -6.37
C LEU A 96 -1.76 1.41 -5.67
N ARG A 97 -2.86 1.19 -6.39
CA ARG A 97 -4.09 0.63 -5.80
C ARG A 97 -4.87 -0.21 -6.80
N HIS A 98 -5.49 -1.27 -6.27
CA HIS A 98 -6.42 -2.13 -7.00
C HIS A 98 -7.82 -2.16 -6.36
N GLN A 99 -7.92 -2.03 -5.03
CA GLN A 99 -9.21 -2.01 -4.33
C GLN A 99 -9.81 -0.60 -4.38
N ASN A 100 -10.94 -0.47 -5.10
CA ASN A 100 -11.65 0.77 -5.43
C ASN A 100 -10.96 1.64 -6.50
N SER A 101 -10.67 1.05 -7.67
CA SER A 101 -10.12 1.74 -8.85
C SER A 101 -10.84 3.05 -9.19
N ASP A 102 -12.15 3.12 -8.94
CA ASP A 102 -12.96 4.30 -9.27
C ASP A 102 -12.61 5.52 -8.42
N SER A 103 -12.19 5.29 -7.16
CA SER A 103 -11.89 6.36 -6.19
C SER A 103 -10.60 7.10 -6.49
N ILE A 104 -9.62 6.43 -7.11
CA ILE A 104 -8.35 7.02 -7.56
C ILE A 104 -8.24 6.75 -9.05
N SER A 105 -9.00 7.52 -9.82
CA SER A 105 -9.05 7.44 -11.27
C SER A 105 -8.76 8.80 -11.90
N TYR A 106 -8.35 8.78 -13.16
CA TYR A 106 -8.20 10.00 -13.95
C TYR A 106 -9.52 10.81 -13.96
N TYR A 107 -10.67 10.13 -14.06
CA TYR A 107 -11.97 10.76 -13.98
C TYR A 107 -12.23 11.40 -12.61
N ALA A 108 -11.92 10.71 -11.51
CA ALA A 108 -12.11 11.24 -10.16
C ALA A 108 -11.38 12.58 -9.96
N ILE A 109 -10.15 12.69 -10.48
CA ILE A 109 -9.32 13.90 -10.35
C ILE A 109 -9.79 15.04 -11.29
N ASN A 110 -10.38 14.71 -12.45
CA ASN A 110 -10.71 15.71 -13.47
C ASN A 110 -12.20 16.06 -13.59
N ARG A 111 -13.07 15.45 -12.78
CA ARG A 111 -14.50 15.80 -12.78
C ARG A 111 -14.73 17.19 -12.18
N GLY A 112 -15.61 17.98 -12.78
CA GLY A 112 -15.86 19.37 -12.36
C GLY A 112 -16.48 19.53 -10.96
N GLU A 113 -17.04 18.47 -10.39
CA GLU A 113 -17.70 18.47 -9.07
C GLU A 113 -16.76 18.02 -7.92
N ILE A 114 -15.48 17.76 -8.20
CA ILE A 114 -14.53 17.35 -7.17
C ILE A 114 -14.37 18.44 -6.11
N LYS A 115 -14.44 18.06 -4.84
CA LYS A 115 -14.19 18.96 -3.72
C LYS A 115 -12.70 18.98 -3.39
N ASP A 116 -12.18 20.13 -2.94
CA ASP A 116 -10.79 20.25 -2.50
C ASP A 116 -10.42 19.18 -1.47
N THR A 117 -11.31 18.88 -0.52
CA THR A 117 -11.06 17.83 0.50
C THR A 117 -10.95 16.43 -0.10
N GLU A 118 -11.69 16.14 -1.17
CA GLU A 118 -11.63 14.85 -1.85
C GLU A 118 -10.36 14.74 -2.70
N MET A 119 -10.00 15.83 -3.40
CA MET A 119 -8.72 15.93 -4.10
C MET A 119 -7.55 15.66 -3.16
N GLU A 120 -7.53 16.32 -2.01
CA GLU A 120 -6.49 16.14 -0.99
C GLU A 120 -6.39 14.68 -0.51
N GLN A 121 -7.52 14.01 -0.27
CA GLN A 121 -7.55 12.60 0.13
C GLN A 121 -6.99 11.67 -0.96
N ILE A 122 -7.31 11.92 -2.23
CA ILE A 122 -6.77 11.17 -3.36
C ILE A 122 -5.24 11.36 -3.42
N MET A 123 -4.78 12.61 -3.33
CA MET A 123 -3.35 12.93 -3.37
C MET A 123 -2.59 12.31 -2.21
N ASP A 124 -3.12 12.38 -0.99
CA ASP A 124 -2.50 11.76 0.20
C ASP A 124 -2.38 10.24 0.05
N SER A 125 -3.42 9.59 -0.50
CA SER A 125 -3.38 8.15 -0.77
C SER A 125 -2.33 7.77 -1.82
N LEU A 126 -2.16 8.57 -2.88
CA LEU A 126 -1.09 8.37 -3.87
C LEU A 126 0.29 8.55 -3.25
N VAL A 127 0.46 9.59 -2.44
CA VAL A 127 1.72 9.90 -1.74
C VAL A 127 2.11 8.80 -0.77
N ASP A 128 1.16 8.26 0.01
CA ASP A 128 1.42 7.14 0.93
C ASP A 128 1.89 5.88 0.21
N SER A 129 1.30 5.62 -0.97
CA SER A 129 1.62 4.46 -1.80
C SER A 129 3.01 4.64 -2.45
N LEU A 130 3.31 5.82 -3.00
CA LEU A 130 4.64 6.14 -3.55
C LEU A 130 5.72 6.15 -2.46
N PHE A 131 5.41 6.67 -1.27
CA PHE A 131 6.34 6.61 -0.14
C PHE A 131 6.68 5.16 0.22
N SER A 132 5.69 4.26 0.19
CA SER A 132 5.88 2.82 0.43
C SER A 132 6.85 2.18 -0.57
N VAL A 133 6.75 2.56 -1.86
CA VAL A 133 7.71 2.13 -2.90
C VAL A 133 9.13 2.54 -2.54
N PHE A 134 9.37 3.81 -2.21
CA PHE A 134 10.72 4.30 -1.89
C PHE A 134 11.25 3.79 -0.56
N ALA A 135 10.40 3.60 0.44
CA ALA A 135 10.76 2.93 1.68
C ALA A 135 11.22 1.48 1.40
N THR A 136 10.52 0.75 0.52
CA THR A 136 10.91 -0.60 0.11
C THR A 136 12.21 -0.62 -0.69
N LEU A 137 12.43 0.37 -1.57
CA LEU A 137 13.69 0.51 -2.32
C LEU A 137 14.87 0.96 -1.43
N GLY A 138 14.61 1.54 -0.25
CA GLY A 138 15.63 2.10 0.61
C GLY A 138 16.37 3.30 -0.01
N THR A 139 15.73 4.01 -0.96
CA THR A 139 16.35 5.14 -1.68
C THR A 139 15.48 6.39 -1.67
N VAL A 140 16.12 7.56 -1.61
CA VAL A 140 15.44 8.86 -1.69
C VAL A 140 15.61 9.43 -3.10
N PRO A 141 14.51 9.62 -3.86
CA PRO A 141 14.58 10.08 -5.24
C PRO A 141 14.74 11.60 -5.34
N VAL A 142 15.29 12.07 -6.46
CA VAL A 142 15.11 13.44 -6.94
C VAL A 142 13.78 13.52 -7.68
N ILE A 143 12.85 14.34 -7.19
CA ILE A 143 11.49 14.43 -7.75
C ILE A 143 11.42 15.51 -8.84
N ARG A 144 10.73 15.19 -9.94
CA ARG A 144 10.43 16.08 -11.06
C ARG A 144 8.98 15.89 -11.50
N SER A 145 8.30 16.99 -11.79
CA SER A 145 6.94 17.00 -12.33
C SER A 145 6.70 18.27 -13.17
N PRO A 146 5.77 18.24 -14.15
CA PRO A 146 5.23 19.44 -14.76
C PRO A 146 4.51 20.31 -13.73
N ARG A 147 4.49 21.64 -13.94
CA ARG A 147 3.81 22.58 -13.05
C ARG A 147 2.33 22.73 -13.38
N GLY A 148 1.53 23.07 -12.38
CA GLY A 148 0.14 23.48 -12.49
C GLY A 148 -0.87 22.33 -12.63
N ASN A 149 -0.50 21.10 -12.27
CA ASN A 149 -1.38 19.92 -12.37
C ASN A 149 -1.30 19.03 -11.13
N ALA A 150 -2.09 17.95 -11.12
CA ALA A 150 -2.12 16.99 -10.02
C ALA A 150 -0.73 16.35 -9.75
N ALA A 151 0.10 16.18 -10.79
CA ALA A 151 1.46 15.66 -10.63
C ALA A 151 2.36 16.57 -9.79
N GLU A 152 2.21 17.90 -9.88
CA GLU A 152 2.91 18.84 -8.99
C GLU A 152 2.47 18.66 -7.53
N MET A 153 1.16 18.55 -7.27
CA MET A 153 0.64 18.36 -5.91
C MET A 153 1.18 17.07 -5.26
N VAL A 154 1.19 15.96 -6.00
CA VAL A 154 1.78 14.69 -5.52
C VAL A 154 3.28 14.86 -5.27
N ALA A 155 4.00 15.53 -6.16
CA ALA A 155 5.43 15.74 -6.04
C ALA A 155 5.80 16.55 -4.78
N GLU A 156 5.12 17.67 -4.53
CA GLU A 156 5.38 18.52 -3.36
C GLU A 156 5.05 17.80 -2.05
N LYS A 157 3.91 17.10 -1.99
CA LYS A 157 3.50 16.32 -0.81
C LYS A 157 4.47 15.18 -0.53
N LEU A 158 4.92 14.46 -1.57
CA LEU A 158 5.89 13.38 -1.43
C LEU A 158 7.25 13.89 -0.98
N ASP A 159 7.75 14.99 -1.57
CA ASP A 159 9.00 15.63 -1.15
C ASP A 159 8.94 16.05 0.33
N LYS A 160 7.84 16.68 0.75
CA LYS A 160 7.61 17.04 2.16
C LYS A 160 7.65 15.81 3.06
N LYS A 161 6.92 14.75 2.72
CA LYS A 161 6.85 13.51 3.52
C LYS A 161 8.22 12.81 3.64
N LEU A 162 8.98 12.75 2.55
CA LEU A 162 10.35 12.21 2.56
C LEU A 162 11.27 13.04 3.46
N ARG A 163 11.22 14.38 3.36
CA ARG A 163 12.03 15.27 4.23
C ARG A 163 11.67 15.12 5.70
N GLU A 164 10.38 14.98 6.01
CA GLU A 164 9.91 14.77 7.38
C GLU A 164 10.42 13.44 7.94
N ASN A 165 10.36 12.34 7.18
CA ASN A 165 10.90 11.06 7.61
C ASN A 165 12.43 11.08 7.79
N LEU A 166 13.18 11.75 6.90
CA LEU A 166 14.63 11.87 7.02
C LEU A 166 15.08 12.69 8.23
N ARG A 167 14.23 13.62 8.71
CA ARG A 167 14.49 14.39 9.93
C ARG A 167 14.24 13.58 11.20
N ASP A 168 13.45 12.52 11.12
CA ASP A 168 13.18 11.64 12.26
C ASP A 168 14.33 10.64 12.44
N THR A 169 15.35 11.04 13.20
CA THR A 169 16.54 10.22 13.48
C THR A 169 16.22 8.88 14.16
N ARG A 170 15.02 8.72 14.76
CA ARG A 170 14.64 7.47 15.45
C ARG A 170 13.94 6.48 14.53
N ASN A 171 13.40 6.94 13.39
CA ASN A 171 12.58 6.13 12.49
C ASN A 171 12.97 6.36 11.01
N ASN A 172 14.26 6.59 10.76
CA ASN A 172 14.75 6.85 9.42
C ASN A 172 14.81 5.54 8.62
N LEU A 173 13.88 5.38 7.70
CA LEU A 173 13.72 4.17 6.88
C LEU A 173 14.79 4.07 5.77
N PHE A 174 15.54 5.15 5.55
CA PHE A 174 16.47 5.28 4.43
C PHE A 174 17.94 5.15 4.83
N THR A 175 18.24 4.90 6.12
CA THR A 175 19.62 4.80 6.64
C THR A 175 20.15 3.39 6.81
N ASP A 176 19.28 2.37 6.84
CA ASP A 176 19.67 1.00 7.20
C ASP A 176 19.93 0.07 5.99
N SER A 177 20.26 0.66 4.84
CA SER A 177 20.98 -0.10 3.82
C SER A 177 22.43 -0.24 4.29
N THR A 178 22.73 -1.39 4.88
CA THR A 178 24.06 -1.95 5.12
C THR A 178 24.83 -2.21 3.81
N GLN A 179 24.84 -1.22 2.92
CA GLN A 179 25.85 -1.00 1.89
C GLN A 179 26.60 0.29 2.23
N SER A 180 27.37 0.22 3.31
CA SER A 180 28.67 0.88 3.26
C SER A 180 29.38 0.42 1.98
N THR A 181 29.91 1.38 1.21
CA THR A 181 30.92 1.26 0.13
C THR A 181 30.53 1.43 -1.34
N HIS A 182 29.32 1.85 -1.70
CA HIS A 182 29.14 2.54 -2.98
C HIS A 182 28.42 3.87 -2.77
N PHE A 183 29.17 4.96 -2.86
CA PHE A 183 28.62 6.18 -3.41
C PHE A 183 28.07 5.81 -4.79
N SER A 184 26.81 5.36 -4.87
CA SER A 184 26.15 5.22 -6.15
C SER A 184 25.99 6.64 -6.67
N PHE A 185 26.84 7.01 -7.63
CA PHE A 185 26.74 8.27 -8.37
C PHE A 185 25.42 8.36 -9.16
N GLN A 186 24.59 7.32 -9.15
CA GLN A 186 23.22 7.34 -9.66
C GLN A 186 22.23 7.75 -8.56
N ARG A 187 21.91 9.05 -8.55
CA ARG A 187 20.70 9.53 -7.86
C ARG A 187 19.48 8.99 -8.60
N VAL A 188 18.63 8.24 -7.91
CA VAL A 188 17.33 7.81 -8.43
C VAL A 188 16.50 9.06 -8.75
N MET A 189 15.83 9.08 -9.91
CA MET A 189 14.94 10.16 -10.32
C MET A 189 13.51 9.63 -10.38
N LEU A 190 12.58 10.32 -9.71
CA LEU A 190 11.16 10.09 -9.85
C LEU A 190 10.59 11.18 -10.75
N ILE A 191 10.01 10.77 -11.88
CA ILE A 191 9.28 11.67 -12.77
C ILE A 191 7.79 11.38 -12.59
N ILE A 192 7.04 12.37 -12.10
CA ILE A 192 5.58 12.28 -11.94
C ILE A 192 4.93 13.03 -13.09
N LEU A 193 4.07 12.33 -13.81
CA LEU A 193 3.42 12.79 -15.03
C LEU A 193 1.90 12.71 -14.87
N ASP A 194 1.21 13.68 -15.46
CA ASP A 194 -0.25 13.68 -15.57
C ASP A 194 -0.67 13.09 -16.91
N ARG A 195 -1.67 12.20 -16.92
CA ARG A 195 -2.15 11.53 -18.13
C ARG A 195 -2.60 12.49 -19.23
N ASN A 196 -2.96 13.73 -18.89
CA ASN A 196 -3.26 14.82 -19.83
C ASN A 196 -2.20 15.04 -20.92
N MET A 197 -0.94 14.67 -20.69
CA MET A 197 0.11 14.83 -21.70
C MET A 197 0.04 13.82 -22.85
N ASP A 198 -0.58 12.67 -22.64
CA ASP A 198 -0.73 11.62 -23.66
C ASP A 198 -1.93 10.70 -23.36
N MET A 199 -3.08 11.11 -23.89
CA MET A 199 -4.32 10.32 -23.90
C MET A 199 -4.40 9.34 -25.07
N ALA A 200 -3.59 9.54 -26.12
CA ALA A 200 -3.69 8.74 -27.34
C ALA A 200 -3.19 7.31 -27.09
N THR A 201 -2.10 7.17 -26.33
CA THR A 201 -1.51 5.85 -26.02
C THR A 201 -2.49 4.92 -25.29
N THR A 202 -3.36 5.44 -24.42
CA THR A 202 -4.33 4.62 -23.68
C THR A 202 -5.48 4.10 -24.55
N LEU A 203 -5.69 4.68 -25.74
CA LEU A 203 -6.74 4.29 -26.68
C LEU A 203 -6.19 3.49 -27.87
N HIS A 204 -4.86 3.30 -27.92
CA HIS A 204 -4.21 2.63 -29.04
C HIS A 204 -4.21 1.12 -28.83
N HIS A 205 -4.79 0.38 -29.78
CA HIS A 205 -4.65 -1.07 -29.82
C HIS A 205 -3.22 -1.44 -30.20
N THR A 206 -2.53 -2.16 -29.31
CA THR A 206 -1.15 -2.58 -29.53
C THR A 206 -1.08 -4.06 -29.88
N TRP A 207 0.06 -4.48 -30.41
CA TRP A 207 0.30 -5.84 -30.93
C TRP A 207 1.39 -6.58 -30.16
N THR A 208 1.94 -5.96 -29.10
CA THR A 208 2.83 -6.65 -28.17
C THR A 208 2.01 -7.60 -27.30
N TYR A 209 2.54 -8.79 -27.02
CA TYR A 209 1.77 -9.88 -26.43
C TYR A 209 1.05 -9.49 -25.13
N GLN A 210 1.77 -8.86 -24.20
CA GLN A 210 1.23 -8.44 -22.91
C GLN A 210 0.12 -7.40 -23.05
N ALA A 211 0.35 -6.34 -23.84
CA ALA A 211 -0.61 -5.26 -23.97
C ALA A 211 -1.84 -5.70 -24.79
N LEU A 212 -1.66 -6.58 -25.79
CA LEU A 212 -2.77 -7.22 -26.48
C LEU A 212 -3.58 -8.12 -25.53
N ALA A 213 -2.93 -8.93 -24.69
CA ALA A 213 -3.63 -9.76 -23.70
C ALA A 213 -4.40 -8.90 -22.69
N HIS A 214 -3.85 -7.76 -22.27
CA HIS A 214 -4.55 -6.81 -21.42
C HIS A 214 -5.76 -6.17 -22.09
N ASP A 215 -5.64 -5.87 -23.38
CA ASP A 215 -6.69 -5.24 -24.16
C ASP A 215 -7.84 -6.19 -24.50
N VAL A 216 -7.56 -7.47 -24.81
CA VAL A 216 -8.57 -8.40 -25.33
C VAL A 216 -8.99 -9.52 -24.37
N LEU A 217 -8.24 -9.77 -23.28
CA LEU A 217 -8.48 -10.88 -22.34
C LEU A 217 -8.68 -10.42 -20.88
N ASP A 218 -9.00 -9.15 -20.65
CA ASP A 218 -9.22 -8.58 -19.30
C ASP A 218 -8.11 -8.94 -18.30
N LEU A 219 -6.83 -8.88 -18.73
CA LEU A 219 -5.69 -9.19 -17.86
C LEU A 219 -5.68 -8.26 -16.64
N SER A 220 -5.82 -8.83 -15.45
CA SER A 220 -5.79 -8.07 -14.20
C SER A 220 -4.99 -8.82 -13.14
N LEU A 221 -4.08 -8.12 -12.45
CA LEU A 221 -3.22 -8.70 -11.41
C LEU A 221 -2.51 -10.00 -11.84
N ASN A 222 -1.93 -10.00 -13.04
CA ASN A 222 -1.26 -11.16 -13.63
C ASN A 222 -2.16 -12.40 -13.77
N ARG A 223 -3.47 -12.19 -13.92
CA ARG A 223 -4.46 -13.26 -14.10
C ARG A 223 -5.37 -12.94 -15.30
N VAL A 224 -5.59 -13.96 -16.11
CA VAL A 224 -6.59 -14.00 -17.18
C VAL A 224 -7.61 -15.08 -16.83
N VAL A 225 -8.89 -14.81 -17.08
CA VAL A 225 -9.94 -15.83 -17.01
C VAL A 225 -10.34 -16.15 -18.44
N VAL A 226 -10.11 -17.40 -18.87
CA VAL A 226 -10.50 -17.88 -20.20
C VAL A 226 -11.72 -18.76 -20.03
N GLU A 227 -12.81 -18.44 -20.71
CA GLU A 227 -13.96 -19.33 -20.81
C GLU A 227 -13.63 -20.46 -21.79
N GLU A 228 -13.73 -21.71 -21.34
CA GLU A 228 -13.65 -22.85 -22.25
C GLU A 228 -14.92 -22.89 -23.11
N ALA A 229 -14.74 -22.89 -24.44
CA ALA A 229 -15.86 -23.13 -25.35
C ALA A 229 -16.41 -24.54 -25.09
N SER A 230 -17.71 -24.62 -24.80
CA SER A 230 -18.43 -25.88 -24.61
C SER A 230 -18.71 -26.60 -25.92
#